data_AF-A0A7X5IW62-F1
#
_entry.id   AF-A0A7X5IW62-F1
#
_cell.length_a   1.000
_cell.length_b   1.000
_cell.length_c   1.000
_cell.angle_alpha   90.00
_cell.angle_beta   90.00
_cell.angle_gamma   90.00
#
_symmetry.space_group_name_H-M   'P 1'
#
loop_
_entity.id
_entity.type
_entity.pdbx_description
1 polymer ?
#
loop_
_entity_poly.entity_id
_entity_poly.type
_entity_poly.pdbx_seq_one_letter_code
_entity_poly.pdbx_strand_id
1 'polypeptide(L)' 'MNHNFTVEEVNLICIFAGESRSEVIEDIERALPYLDDSDMEELSHRTIGKLQNMTDEEFEQFEMIEAE' A
#
# COMPACT_ATOMS: atom_id res chain seq x y z
N MET A 1 9.77 -2.37 14.21
CA MET A 1 10.41 -2.76 12.94
C MET A 1 10.61 -1.52 12.07
N ASN A 2 11.71 -1.41 11.31
CA ASN A 2 11.85 -0.39 10.27
C ASN A 2 11.05 -0.88 9.05
N HIS A 3 9.77 -0.61 9.03
CA HIS A 3 9.01 -0.79 7.80
C HIS A 3 9.39 0.34 6.86
N ASN A 4 9.74 0.01 5.61
CA ASN A 4 10.14 1.00 4.59
C ASN A 4 8.98 1.89 4.11
N PHE A 5 7.85 1.89 4.83
CA PHE A 5 6.63 2.60 4.50
C PHE A 5 6.46 3.85 5.38
N THR A 6 6.00 4.95 4.78
CA THR A 6 5.56 6.14 5.52
C THR A 6 4.17 5.93 6.08
N VAL A 7 3.76 6.77 7.03
CA VAL A 7 2.40 6.72 7.61
C VAL A 7 1.33 6.85 6.52
N GLU A 8 1.52 7.70 5.51
CA GLU A 8 0.55 7.84 4.41
C GLU A 8 0.46 6.58 3.56
N GLU A 9 1.59 5.91 3.30
CA GLU A 9 1.61 4.67 2.54
C GLU A 9 0.95 3.54 3.32
N VAL A 10 1.23 3.41 4.63
CA VAL A 10 0.54 2.43 5.48
C VAL A 10 -0.96 2.68 5.48
N ASN A 11 -1.38 3.95 5.64
CA ASN A 11 -2.79 4.30 5.61
C ASN A 11 -3.45 3.96 4.26
N LEU A 12 -2.76 4.20 3.15
CA LEU A 12 -3.24 3.81 1.82
C LEU A 12 -3.41 2.29 1.72
N ILE A 13 -2.41 1.50 2.13
CA ILE A 13 -2.48 0.04 2.13
C ILE A 13 -3.65 -0.44 3.02
N CYS A 14 -3.90 0.20 4.16
CA CYS A 14 -5.02 -0.12 5.06
C CYS A 14 -6.40 0.13 4.40
N ILE A 15 -6.55 1.18 3.59
CA ILE A 15 -7.80 1.45 2.86
C ILE A 15 -8.12 0.31 1.89
N PHE A 16 -7.09 -0.25 1.26
CA PHE A 16 -7.19 -1.36 0.31
C PHE A 16 -6.85 -2.71 0.96
N ALA A 17 -6.88 -2.83 2.29
CA ALA A 17 -6.44 -4.02 2.99
C ALA A 17 -7.21 -5.26 2.50
N GLY A 18 -6.50 -6.15 1.81
CA GLY A 18 -6.98 -7.42 1.28
C GLY A 18 -6.32 -8.61 1.98
N GLU A 19 -6.65 -9.83 1.55
CA GLU A 19 -6.08 -11.06 2.10
C GLU A 19 -4.62 -11.28 1.66
N SER A 20 -4.17 -10.60 0.59
CA SER A 20 -2.81 -10.76 0.06
C SER A 20 -2.20 -9.47 -0.48
N ARG A 21 -0.87 -9.41 -0.49
CA ARG A 21 -0.09 -8.32 -1.11
C ARG A 21 -0.50 -8.03 -2.55
N SER A 22 -0.75 -9.08 -3.32
CA SER A 22 -1.12 -8.96 -4.73
C SER A 22 -2.50 -8.33 -4.90
N GLU A 23 -3.46 -8.71 -4.06
CA GLU A 23 -4.80 -8.11 -4.04
C GLU A 23 -4.74 -6.62 -3.71
N VAL A 24 -3.95 -6.23 -2.70
CA VAL A 24 -3.76 -4.81 -2.37
C VAL A 24 -3.16 -4.01 -3.54
N ILE A 25 -2.17 -4.58 -4.24
CA ILE A 25 -1.59 -3.93 -5.43
C ILE A 25 -2.66 -3.76 -6.51
N GLU A 26 -3.40 -4.81 -6.83
CA GLU A 26 -4.46 -4.77 -7.85
C GLU A 26 -5.53 -3.75 -7.51
N ASP A 27 -5.95 -3.67 -6.25
CA ASP A 27 -6.98 -2.73 -5.82
C ASP A 27 -6.51 -1.27 -5.87
N ILE A 28 -5.27 -0.98 -5.48
CA ILE A 28 -4.68 0.36 -5.65
C ILE A 28 -4.59 0.70 -7.14
N GLU A 29 -4.12 -0.22 -7.99
CA GLU A 29 -4.04 -0.01 -9.44
C GLU A 29 -5.40 0.25 -10.09
N ARG A 30 -6.46 -0.41 -9.60
CA ARG A 30 -7.83 -0.18 -10.05
C ARG A 30 -8.38 1.17 -9.60
N ALA A 31 -7.90 1.71 -8.50
CA ALA A 31 -8.29 3.03 -8.00
C ALA A 31 -7.61 4.18 -8.75
N LEU A 32 -6.39 3.97 -9.27
CA LEU A 32 -5.59 5.00 -9.97
C LEU A 32 -6.38 5.82 -11.01
N PRO A 33 -7.18 5.23 -11.94
CA PRO A 33 -7.92 6.00 -12.94
C PRO A 33 -9.00 6.92 -12.37
N TYR A 34 -9.36 6.76 -11.10
CA TYR A 34 -10.35 7.54 -10.39
C TYR A 34 -9.72 8.56 -9.43
N LEU A 35 -8.39 8.60 -9.33
CA LEU A 35 -7.68 9.62 -8.56
C LEU A 35 -7.55 10.89 -9.41
N ASP A 36 -8.18 11.98 -8.96
CA ASP A 36 -8.04 13.31 -9.57
C ASP A 36 -6.90 14.13 -8.93
N ASP A 37 -6.22 13.58 -7.93
CA ASP A 37 -5.15 14.23 -7.17
C ASP A 37 -3.79 13.62 -7.51
N SER A 38 -2.90 14.44 -8.07
CA SER A 38 -1.56 14.01 -8.49
C SER A 38 -0.69 13.54 -7.32
N ASP A 39 -0.88 14.10 -6.13
CA ASP A 39 -0.12 13.70 -4.95
C ASP A 39 -0.57 12.30 -4.49
N MET A 40 -1.86 11.99 -4.59
CA MET A 40 -2.41 10.65 -4.32
C MET A 40 -1.99 9.64 -5.38
N GLU A 41 -1.90 10.04 -6.65
CA GLU A 41 -1.38 9.20 -7.74
C GLU A 41 0.10 8.83 -7.48
N GLU A 42 0.93 9.81 -7.15
CA GLU A 42 2.34 9.57 -6.81
C GLU A 42 2.49 8.68 -5.57
N LEU A 43 1.71 8.93 -4.51
CA LEU A 43 1.67 8.10 -3.32
C LEU A 43 1.31 6.65 -3.65
N SER A 44 0.31 6.45 -4.49
CA SER A 44 -0.16 5.12 -4.93
C SER A 44 0.93 4.39 -5.71
N HIS A 45 1.57 5.05 -6.68
CA HIS A 45 2.67 4.46 -7.44
C HIS A 45 3.87 4.09 -6.56
N ARG A 46 4.24 4.96 -5.62
CA ARG A 46 5.34 4.70 -4.69
C ARG A 46 5.03 3.52 -3.77
N THR A 47 3.78 3.44 -3.29
CA THR A 47 3.30 2.33 -2.46
C THR A 47 3.32 1.02 -3.24
N ILE A 48 2.76 0.99 -4.46
CA ILE A 48 2.79 -0.18 -5.35
C ILE A 48 4.24 -0.63 -5.58
N GLY A 49 5.15 0.30 -5.89
CA GLY A 49 6.55 -0.03 -6.12
C GLY A 49 7.21 -0.69 -4.91
N LYS A 50 6.90 -0.25 -3.68
CA LYS A 50 7.40 -0.89 -2.45
C LYS A 50 6.77 -2.26 -2.23
N LEU A 51 5.46 -2.39 -2.42
CA LEU A 51 4.75 -3.67 -2.34
C LEU A 51 5.29 -4.68 -3.36
N GLN A 52 5.62 -4.26 -4.58
CA GLN A 52 6.21 -5.14 -5.60
C GLN A 52 7.64 -5.59 -5.24
N ASN A 53 8.39 -4.78 -4.49
CA ASN A 53 9.76 -5.08 -4.07
C ASN A 53 9.85 -5.90 -2.78
N MET A 54 8.73 -6.14 -2.08
CA MET A 54 8.68 -7.02 -0.91
C MET A 54 8.04 -8.36 -1.24
N THR A 55 8.33 -9.35 -0.41
CA THR A 55 7.78 -10.71 -0.50
C THR A 55 6.43 -10.81 0.21
N ASP A 56 5.66 -11.85 -0.12
CA ASP A 56 4.40 -12.13 0.57
C ASP A 56 4.63 -12.45 2.06
N GLU A 57 5.73 -13.11 2.42
CA GLU A 57 6.10 -13.38 3.83
C GLU A 57 6.36 -12.08 4.62
N GLU A 58 7.05 -11.11 4.01
CA GLU A 58 7.25 -9.79 4.62
C GLU A 58 5.95 -9.00 4.75
N PHE A 59 5.00 -9.24 3.84
CA PHE A 59 3.69 -8.61 3.87
C PHE A 59 2.77 -9.23 4.93
N GLU A 60 2.80 -10.55 5.11
CA GLU A 60 2.06 -11.21 6.20
C GLU A 60 2.59 -10.82 7.60
N GLN A 61 3.91 -10.57 7.70
CA GLN A 61 4.55 -10.06 8.93
C GLN A 61 4.37 -8.55 9.11
N PHE A 62 3.80 -7.86 8.11
CA PHE A 62 3.50 -6.44 8.19
C PHE A 62 2.32 -6.22 9.13
N GLU A 63 2.61 -6.05 10.42
CA GLU A 63 1.60 -5.60 11.38
C GLU A 63 1.18 -4.17 11.00
N MET A 64 0.01 -4.04 10.39
CA MET A 64 -0.67 -2.77 10.19
C MET A 64 -1.10 -2.22 11.55
N ILE A 65 -0.20 -1.53 12.23
CA ILE A 65 -0.55 -0.81 13.45
C ILE A 65 -1.40 0.38 13.01
N GLU A 66 -2.72 0.29 13.21
CA GLU A 66 -3.62 1.43 13.08
C GLU A 66 -3.08 2.59 13.93
N ALA A 67 -2.97 3.77 13.32
CA ALA A 67 -2.68 4.97 14.10
C ALA A 67 -3.91 5.30 14.96
N GLU A 68 -3.78 5.14 16.29
CA GLU A 68 -4.73 5.69 17.29
C GLU A 68 -4.83 7.23 17.21
#